data_AF-A0A7R8WIH1-F1
#
_entry.id   AF-A0A7R8WIH1-F1
#
_cell.length_a   1.000
_cell.length_b   1.000
_cell.length_c   1.000
_cell.angle_alpha   90.00
_cell.angle_beta   90.00
_cell.angle_gamma   90.00
#
_symmetry.space_group_name_H-M   'P 1'
#
loop_
_entity.id
_entity.type
_entity.pdbx_description
1 polymer ?
#
loop_
_entity_poly.entity_id
_entity_poly.type
_entity_poly.pdbx_seq_one_letter_code
_entity_poly.pdbx_strand_id
1 'polypeptide(L)'
;MAKQKSAFYCKNCGNESPKWLGKCPACNEWNTYIEEPKVVASINPKNANPVFQDKKLKPIKINDVSQLDYNRIVTGDTEFDNVMGGGIVKGSITLIGGEPGIGKSTLLLQIALSLKSTKILYVSGEESMEQIKMRAERIKDTNDKLYLYSETNTQFIFKTVQDLEPDLVIIDSVQTVYTDNITSSAGSISQVRETASEFQKLAKTMGTSVILIGHINKDGEIAGPKLLEHIVDTVLQFEGDRHYNNRILRSIKNRFGSQMEMGIYEMNEKGLRPVTNPSEILLNSRKDQFSGISIACAMEGARPLLIETQALVASAVYGNPQRTATGFDVRRLNMLLAVLEKRAGFALTTKDVFLNIAGGIKIIDPAIDLSIVCSIMSSYQDVEISHNYAFSAEVGLSGEIRSISRIEQRIQEADKLGFEKIFVSKGNYKSKNSKLNIDVIEVSKILQYETIGSAGMDIRANIKDTITINSLERTAIPTGLYIELPIGYEAQVRPRSGLAIKQGLSVLNSPGTIDSDYRGEIQVIVANLSKDPIVIQNGDRIAQMVIAKYEQAIWQEVDMLSNTDRGIGGFGSTGVNN
;
A
#
# COMPACT_ATOMS: atom_id res chain seq x y z
N MET A 1 -44.89 -5.55 -38.91
CA MET A 1 -43.92 -4.97 -37.95
C MET A 1 -42.85 -6.01 -37.68
N ALA A 2 -41.62 -5.78 -38.11
CA ALA A 2 -40.52 -6.72 -37.89
C ALA A 2 -40.10 -6.66 -36.41
N LYS A 3 -40.14 -7.81 -35.72
CA LYS A 3 -39.71 -7.96 -34.32
C LYS A 3 -38.23 -7.51 -34.22
N GLN A 4 -37.95 -6.45 -33.45
CA GLN A 4 -36.57 -6.08 -33.12
C GLN A 4 -35.89 -7.29 -32.45
N LYS A 5 -34.81 -7.79 -33.05
CA LYS A 5 -34.00 -8.85 -32.44
C LYS A 5 -33.22 -8.20 -31.30
N SER A 6 -33.37 -8.69 -30.08
CA SER A 6 -32.52 -8.31 -28.95
C SER A 6 -31.29 -9.21 -28.88
N ALA A 7 -30.21 -8.70 -28.30
CA ALA A 7 -28.98 -9.43 -28.00
C ALA A 7 -28.56 -9.13 -26.56
N PHE A 8 -27.84 -10.06 -25.92
CA PHE A 8 -27.36 -9.88 -24.56
C PHE A 8 -25.89 -9.46 -24.59
N TYR A 9 -25.53 -8.40 -23.87
CA TYR A 9 -24.15 -7.92 -23.74
C TYR A 9 -23.68 -7.98 -22.30
N CYS A 10 -22.46 -8.48 -22.09
CA CYS A 10 -21.84 -8.46 -20.78
C CYS A 10 -21.45 -7.03 -20.39
N LYS A 11 -22.03 -6.47 -19.32
CA LYS A 11 -21.69 -5.15 -18.75
C LYS A 11 -20.21 -4.97 -18.43
N ASN A 12 -19.51 -6.04 -18.09
CA ASN A 12 -18.13 -5.97 -17.59
C ASN A 12 -17.07 -6.07 -18.70
N CYS A 13 -17.35 -6.76 -19.81
CA CYS A 13 -16.39 -6.95 -20.90
C CYS A 13 -16.95 -6.73 -22.32
N GLY A 14 -18.24 -6.44 -22.45
CA GLY A 14 -18.90 -6.20 -23.74
C GLY A 14 -19.12 -7.44 -24.60
N ASN A 15 -18.91 -8.66 -24.08
CA ASN A 15 -19.11 -9.88 -24.84
C ASN A 15 -20.59 -10.04 -25.23
N GLU A 16 -20.88 -10.27 -26.51
CA GLU A 16 -22.23 -10.50 -27.05
C GLU A 16 -22.64 -11.98 -26.88
N SER A 17 -23.91 -12.22 -26.56
CA SER A 17 -24.53 -13.54 -26.55
C SER A 17 -25.96 -13.46 -27.08
N PRO A 18 -26.41 -14.41 -27.91
CA PRO A 18 -27.78 -14.45 -28.40
C PRO A 18 -28.81 -14.80 -27.32
N LYS A 19 -28.37 -15.28 -26.15
CA LYS A 19 -29.21 -15.62 -25.00
C LYS A 19 -28.56 -15.15 -23.71
N TRP A 20 -29.36 -14.88 -22.68
CA TRP A 20 -28.82 -14.57 -21.36
C TRP A 20 -27.99 -15.73 -20.83
N LEU A 21 -26.80 -15.44 -20.32
CA LEU A 21 -25.91 -16.41 -19.70
C LEU A 21 -25.64 -15.95 -18.27
N GLY A 22 -25.80 -16.86 -17.30
CA GLY A 22 -25.56 -16.53 -15.89
C GLY A 22 -24.10 -16.19 -15.57
N LYS A 23 -23.15 -16.70 -16.36
CA LYS A 23 -21.72 -16.40 -16.24
C LYS A 23 -21.17 -15.99 -17.60
N CYS A 24 -20.41 -14.90 -17.64
CA CYS A 24 -19.76 -14.47 -18.87
C CYS A 24 -18.60 -15.41 -19.25
N PRO A 25 -18.60 -16.01 -20.45
CA PRO A 25 -17.50 -16.88 -20.87
C PRO A 25 -16.19 -16.13 -21.14
N ALA A 26 -16.24 -14.82 -21.35
CA ALA A 26 -15.06 -14.00 -21.64
C ALA A 26 -14.37 -13.49 -20.35
N CYS A 27 -15.11 -12.93 -19.39
CA CYS A 27 -14.53 -12.39 -18.16
C CYS A 27 -14.77 -13.23 -16.90
N ASN A 28 -15.49 -14.35 -17.00
CA ASN A 28 -15.85 -15.24 -15.89
C ASN A 28 -16.75 -14.63 -14.80
N GLU A 29 -17.33 -13.46 -15.05
CA GLU A 29 -18.15 -12.74 -14.08
C GLU A 29 -19.62 -13.12 -14.18
N TRP A 30 -20.28 -13.24 -13.03
CA TRP A 30 -21.67 -13.70 -12.92
C TRP A 30 -22.67 -12.55 -13.05
N ASN A 31 -23.86 -12.84 -13.61
CA ASN A 31 -24.99 -11.92 -13.76
C ASN A 31 -24.67 -10.60 -14.47
N THR A 32 -23.67 -10.61 -15.36
CA THR A 32 -23.21 -9.41 -16.06
C THR A 32 -23.94 -9.14 -17.37
N TYR A 33 -24.72 -10.08 -17.91
CA TYR A 33 -25.41 -9.91 -19.19
C TYR A 33 -26.68 -9.05 -19.07
N ILE A 34 -26.79 -8.01 -19.90
CA ILE A 34 -28.00 -7.19 -20.11
C ILE A 34 -28.52 -7.30 -21.52
N GLU A 35 -29.83 -7.22 -21.68
CA GLU A 35 -30.50 -7.21 -22.97
C GLU A 35 -30.45 -5.79 -23.58
N GLU A 36 -29.84 -5.65 -24.75
CA GLU A 36 -29.91 -4.43 -25.57
C GLU A 36 -30.46 -4.78 -26.96
N PRO A 37 -31.12 -3.83 -27.66
CA PRO A 37 -31.51 -4.05 -29.06
C PRO A 37 -30.26 -4.38 -29.89
N LYS A 38 -30.36 -5.40 -30.76
CA LYS A 38 -29.22 -5.82 -31.58
C LYS A 38 -28.77 -4.66 -32.45
N VAL A 39 -27.48 -4.32 -32.36
CA VAL A 39 -26.87 -3.27 -33.19
C VAL A 39 -27.02 -3.68 -34.64
N VAL A 40 -27.87 -2.99 -35.39
CA VAL A 40 -27.93 -3.09 -36.83
C VAL A 40 -27.05 -1.96 -37.34
N ALA A 41 -25.91 -2.29 -37.94
CA ALA A 41 -25.13 -1.28 -38.67
C ALA A 41 -26.05 -0.63 -39.69
N SER A 42 -26.13 0.70 -39.71
CA SER A 42 -26.90 1.43 -40.71
C SER A 42 -26.20 1.24 -42.06
N ILE A 43 -26.62 0.24 -42.84
CA ILE A 43 -26.14 0.03 -44.21
C ILE A 43 -26.77 1.13 -45.08
N ASN A 44 -26.22 2.33 -45.04
CA ASN A 44 -26.48 3.36 -46.04
C ASN A 44 -25.16 3.74 -46.72
N PRO A 45 -24.74 3.00 -47.76
CA PRO A 45 -23.43 3.18 -48.42
C PRO A 45 -23.32 4.47 -49.24
N LYS A 46 -24.37 5.30 -49.31
CA LYS A 46 -24.45 6.41 -50.27
C LYS A 46 -23.93 7.76 -49.75
N ASN A 47 -23.68 7.91 -48.44
CA ASN A 47 -23.16 9.15 -47.84
C ASN A 47 -21.95 8.94 -46.90
N ALA A 48 -21.36 7.74 -46.87
CA ALA A 48 -20.10 7.53 -46.16
C ALA A 48 -18.96 8.14 -46.98
N ASN A 49 -18.78 9.47 -46.90
CA ASN A 49 -17.46 10.02 -47.18
C ASN A 49 -16.52 9.38 -46.15
N PRO A 50 -15.55 8.55 -46.55
CA PRO A 50 -14.59 8.03 -45.60
C PRO A 50 -13.80 9.23 -45.10
N VAL A 51 -14.09 9.66 -43.87
CA VAL A 51 -13.38 10.75 -43.19
C VAL A 51 -11.87 10.44 -43.13
N PHE A 52 -11.51 9.15 -43.20
CA PHE A 52 -10.12 8.68 -43.14
C PHE A 52 -9.76 7.83 -44.37
N GLN A 53 -8.76 8.26 -45.14
CA GLN A 53 -8.09 7.39 -46.11
C GLN A 53 -7.12 6.47 -45.37
N ASP A 54 -7.34 5.16 -45.42
CA ASP A 54 -6.44 4.19 -44.79
C ASP A 54 -5.08 4.18 -45.52
N LYS A 55 -4.08 4.79 -44.88
CA LYS A 55 -2.69 4.69 -45.32
C LYS A 55 -2.23 3.24 -45.13
N LYS A 56 -2.12 2.46 -46.20
CA LYS A 56 -1.65 1.06 -46.14
C LYS A 56 -0.21 1.00 -45.64
N LEU A 57 -0.03 0.68 -44.36
CA LEU A 57 1.27 0.38 -43.77
C LEU A 57 1.79 -0.94 -44.38
N LYS A 58 3.06 -0.93 -44.82
CA LYS A 58 3.74 -2.15 -45.26
C LYS A 58 4.34 -2.86 -44.04
N PRO A 59 4.37 -4.20 -44.00
CA PRO A 59 5.08 -4.92 -42.93
C PRO A 59 6.58 -4.59 -42.98
N ILE A 60 7.16 -4.26 -41.83
CA ILE A 60 8.59 -3.95 -41.64
C ILE A 60 9.17 -5.05 -40.74
N LYS A 61 10.41 -5.49 -41.00
CA LYS A 61 11.08 -6.46 -40.12
C LYS A 61 11.40 -5.79 -38.78
N ILE A 62 11.32 -6.54 -37.68
CA ILE A 62 11.57 -6.00 -36.34
C ILE A 62 12.93 -5.30 -36.20
N ASN A 63 13.97 -5.78 -36.90
CA ASN A 63 15.31 -5.19 -36.89
C ASN A 63 15.41 -3.87 -37.65
N ASP A 64 14.45 -3.60 -38.54
CA ASP A 64 14.38 -2.37 -39.34
C ASP A 64 13.44 -1.34 -38.69
N VAL A 65 12.84 -1.68 -37.53
CA VAL A 65 12.04 -0.75 -36.72
C VAL A 65 13.01 0.10 -35.88
N SER A 66 13.20 1.35 -36.27
CA SER A 66 13.92 2.34 -35.45
C SER A 66 13.27 2.46 -34.07
N GLN A 67 14.08 2.49 -33.00
CA GLN A 67 13.62 2.86 -31.66
C GLN A 67 12.96 4.24 -31.75
N LEU A 68 11.63 4.27 -31.63
CA LEU A 68 10.87 5.51 -31.65
C LEU A 68 11.01 6.19 -30.30
N ASP A 69 11.81 7.24 -30.22
CA ASP A 69 11.56 8.29 -29.24
C ASP A 69 10.20 8.89 -29.59
N TYR A 70 9.18 8.53 -28.80
CA TYR A 70 7.85 9.09 -28.98
C TYR A 70 7.92 10.61 -28.77
N ASN A 71 7.47 11.37 -29.75
CA ASN A 71 7.30 12.81 -29.58
C ASN A 71 6.22 13.06 -28.53
N ARG A 72 6.60 13.68 -27.40
CA ARG A 72 5.72 13.97 -26.27
C ARG A 72 5.44 15.46 -26.15
N ILE A 73 4.20 15.78 -25.78
CA ILE A 73 3.78 17.10 -25.33
C ILE A 73 3.93 17.10 -23.80
N VAL A 74 4.94 17.80 -23.31
CA VAL A 74 5.19 18.00 -21.87
C VAL A 74 4.21 19.06 -21.37
N THR A 75 3.42 18.74 -20.34
CA THR A 75 2.32 19.60 -19.88
C THR A 75 2.75 20.69 -18.92
N GLY A 76 3.92 20.52 -18.30
CA GLY A 76 4.41 21.40 -17.24
C GLY A 76 3.85 21.05 -15.86
N ASP A 77 2.88 20.14 -15.79
CA ASP A 77 2.46 19.48 -14.57
C ASP A 77 3.30 18.21 -14.38
N THR A 78 4.23 18.25 -13.43
CA THR A 78 5.16 17.14 -13.19
C THR A 78 4.46 15.85 -12.77
N GLU A 79 3.37 15.94 -12.00
CA GLU A 79 2.65 14.76 -11.53
C GLU A 79 1.86 14.13 -12.68
N PHE A 80 1.24 14.95 -13.54
CA PHE A 80 0.56 14.45 -14.75
C PHE A 80 1.55 13.84 -15.75
N ASP A 81 2.65 14.54 -16.02
CA ASP A 81 3.68 14.08 -16.96
C ASP A 81 4.29 12.76 -16.50
N ASN A 82 4.57 12.60 -15.20
CA ASN A 82 5.04 11.34 -14.62
C ASN A 82 4.05 10.19 -14.85
N VAL A 83 2.77 10.41 -14.53
CA VAL A 83 1.71 9.40 -14.73
C VAL A 83 1.56 9.00 -16.21
N MET A 84 1.77 9.96 -17.13
CA MET A 84 1.76 9.72 -18.58
C MET A 84 3.05 9.08 -19.11
N GLY A 85 4.09 8.90 -18.28
CA GLY A 85 5.38 8.36 -18.69
C GLY A 85 6.30 9.39 -19.36
N GLY A 86 6.24 10.64 -18.92
CA GLY A 86 7.02 11.78 -19.43
C GLY A 86 6.24 12.77 -20.30
N GLY A 87 4.90 12.70 -20.33
CA GLY A 87 4.02 13.59 -21.10
C GLY A 87 3.18 12.89 -22.17
N ILE A 88 2.30 13.67 -22.82
CA ILE A 88 1.27 13.16 -23.76
C ILE A 88 1.91 12.75 -25.09
N VAL A 89 1.81 11.48 -25.48
CA VAL A 89 2.36 10.98 -26.75
C VAL A 89 1.52 11.44 -27.95
N LYS A 90 2.15 11.95 -29.00
CA LYS A 90 1.48 12.32 -30.27
C LYS A 90 0.83 11.11 -30.95
N GLY A 91 -0.39 11.28 -31.48
CA GLY A 91 -1.15 10.22 -32.15
C GLY A 91 -1.64 9.10 -31.23
N SER A 92 -1.64 9.33 -29.91
CA SER A 92 -2.13 8.38 -28.91
C SER A 92 -3.54 8.74 -28.43
N ILE A 93 -4.22 7.76 -27.85
CA ILE A 93 -5.50 7.95 -27.17
C ILE A 93 -5.40 7.59 -25.69
N THR A 94 -5.84 8.50 -24.83
CA THR A 94 -5.81 8.37 -23.36
C THR A 94 -7.21 8.48 -22.79
N LEU A 95 -7.59 7.59 -21.88
CA LEU A 95 -8.84 7.67 -21.11
C LEU A 95 -8.53 8.14 -19.68
N ILE A 96 -9.26 9.14 -19.18
CA ILE A 96 -9.25 9.52 -17.77
C ILE A 96 -10.60 9.18 -17.16
N GLY A 97 -10.63 8.12 -16.36
CA GLY A 97 -11.77 7.66 -15.58
C GLY A 97 -11.81 8.29 -14.19
N GLY A 98 -13.00 8.47 -13.62
CA GLY A 98 -13.15 8.84 -12.20
C GLY A 98 -14.59 9.19 -11.84
N GLU A 99 -14.91 9.26 -10.55
CA GLU A 99 -16.25 9.64 -10.07
C GLU A 99 -16.65 11.05 -10.57
N PRO A 100 -17.95 11.32 -10.79
CA PRO A 100 -18.44 12.68 -11.04
C PRO A 100 -18.02 13.64 -9.93
N GLY A 101 -17.53 14.82 -10.30
CA GLY A 101 -17.10 15.85 -9.34
C GLY A 101 -15.70 15.68 -8.75
N ILE A 102 -14.95 14.62 -9.10
CA ILE A 102 -13.59 14.40 -8.56
C ILE A 102 -12.55 15.43 -9.05
N GLY A 103 -12.82 16.07 -10.20
CA GLY A 103 -11.97 17.11 -10.79
C GLY A 103 -11.37 16.81 -12.16
N LYS A 104 -11.87 15.81 -12.90
CA LYS A 104 -11.34 15.41 -14.24
C LYS A 104 -11.30 16.58 -15.23
N SER A 105 -12.44 17.25 -15.45
CA SER A 105 -12.53 18.42 -16.33
C SER A 105 -11.67 19.57 -15.83
N THR A 106 -11.54 19.74 -14.50
CA THR A 106 -10.66 20.77 -13.91
C THR A 106 -9.20 20.49 -14.27
N LEU A 107 -8.72 19.26 -14.09
CA LEU A 107 -7.35 18.85 -14.39
C LEU A 107 -7.02 19.08 -15.87
N LEU A 108 -7.90 18.63 -16.76
CA LEU A 108 -7.66 18.73 -18.19
C LEU A 108 -7.80 20.15 -18.72
N LEU A 109 -8.70 20.96 -18.16
CA LEU A 109 -8.79 22.38 -18.47
C LEU A 109 -7.52 23.12 -18.01
N GLN A 110 -6.98 22.81 -16.82
CA GLN A 110 -5.72 23.38 -16.35
C GLN A 110 -4.55 23.04 -17.28
N ILE A 111 -4.41 21.78 -17.67
CA ILE A 111 -3.39 21.33 -18.62
C ILE A 111 -3.57 22.02 -19.98
N ALA A 112 -4.80 22.16 -20.45
CA ALA A 112 -5.07 22.83 -21.71
C ALA A 112 -4.68 24.32 -21.68
N LEU A 113 -4.89 24.99 -20.55
CA LEU A 113 -4.51 26.39 -20.35
C LEU A 113 -2.99 26.58 -20.18
N SER A 114 -2.29 25.61 -19.59
CA SER A 114 -0.82 25.69 -19.41
C SER A 114 -0.04 25.50 -20.72
N LEU A 115 -0.62 24.78 -21.69
CA LEU A 115 0.01 24.40 -22.96
C LEU A 115 0.00 25.50 -24.04
N LYS A 116 0.67 26.63 -23.79
CA LYS A 116 0.63 27.84 -24.64
C LYS A 116 1.13 27.66 -26.08
N SER A 117 2.00 26.67 -26.33
CA SER A 117 2.54 26.39 -27.66
C SER A 117 1.65 25.45 -28.49
N THR A 118 0.73 24.75 -27.86
CA THR A 118 -0.02 23.62 -28.43
C THR A 118 -1.40 24.07 -28.90
N LYS A 119 -1.81 23.67 -30.10
CA LYS A 119 -3.17 23.95 -30.58
C LYS A 119 -4.13 22.88 -30.03
N ILE A 120 -5.14 23.30 -29.27
CA ILE A 120 -6.01 22.40 -28.52
C ILE A 120 -7.46 22.61 -28.91
N LEU A 121 -8.18 21.53 -29.18
CA LEU A 121 -9.63 21.52 -29.33
C LEU A 121 -10.27 20.85 -28.10
N TYR A 122 -10.98 21.61 -27.28
CA TYR A 122 -11.75 21.11 -26.15
C TYR A 122 -13.21 20.97 -26.56
N VAL A 123 -13.67 19.73 -26.68
CA VAL A 123 -15.04 19.39 -27.05
C VAL A 123 -15.82 19.06 -25.78
N SER A 124 -16.94 19.74 -25.56
CA SER A 124 -17.83 19.48 -24.43
C SER A 124 -19.24 19.20 -24.90
N GLY A 125 -19.83 18.11 -24.41
CA GLY A 125 -21.27 17.83 -24.53
C GLY A 125 -22.05 18.02 -23.22
N GLU A 126 -21.35 18.14 -22.08
CA GLU A 126 -21.97 18.26 -20.75
C GLU A 126 -22.15 19.71 -20.30
N GLU A 127 -21.10 20.53 -20.43
CA GLU A 127 -21.06 21.92 -19.95
C GLU A 127 -21.17 22.92 -21.10
N SER A 128 -21.83 24.06 -20.86
CA SER A 128 -21.89 25.16 -21.82
C SER A 128 -20.53 25.88 -21.93
N MET A 129 -20.29 26.55 -23.06
CA MET A 129 -19.05 27.29 -23.29
C MET A 129 -18.82 28.40 -22.25
N GLU A 130 -19.90 29.04 -21.78
CA GLU A 130 -19.85 30.06 -20.73
C GLU A 130 -19.43 29.47 -19.38
N GLN A 131 -19.90 28.26 -19.05
CA GLN A 131 -19.52 27.57 -17.83
C GLN A 131 -18.04 27.18 -17.85
N ILE A 132 -17.55 26.66 -18.98
CA ILE A 132 -16.14 26.32 -19.15
C ILE A 132 -15.27 27.58 -19.05
N LYS A 133 -15.69 28.68 -19.70
CA LYS A 133 -14.99 29.96 -19.63
C LYS A 133 -14.88 30.48 -18.19
N MET A 134 -15.97 30.41 -17.43
CA MET A 134 -15.98 30.81 -16.02
C MET A 134 -15.00 29.99 -15.17
N ARG A 135 -14.82 28.69 -15.46
CA ARG A 135 -13.83 27.84 -14.79
C ARG A 135 -12.41 28.20 -15.21
N ALA A 136 -12.18 28.45 -16.50
CA ALA A 136 -10.88 28.86 -17.02
C ALA A 136 -10.40 30.17 -16.38
N GLU A 137 -11.29 31.16 -16.23
CA GLU A 137 -10.98 32.45 -15.58
C GLU A 137 -10.54 32.30 -14.12
N ARG A 138 -11.02 31.27 -13.39
CA ARG A 138 -10.61 30.99 -12.00
C ARG A 138 -9.20 30.41 -11.89
N ILE A 139 -8.78 29.61 -12.87
CA ILE A 139 -7.47 28.95 -12.92
C ILE A 139 -6.34 29.98 -13.13
N LYS A 140 -6.64 31.16 -13.69
CA LYS A 140 -5.70 32.28 -13.94
C LYS A 140 -4.51 31.91 -14.82
N ASP A 141 -4.70 31.01 -15.77
CA ASP A 141 -3.77 30.79 -16.88
C ASP A 141 -4.51 30.94 -18.21
N THR A 142 -3.79 31.25 -19.28
CA THR A 142 -4.38 31.55 -20.59
C THR A 142 -3.61 30.85 -21.70
N ASN A 143 -4.37 30.29 -22.64
CA ASN A 143 -3.86 29.74 -23.88
C ASN A 143 -4.67 30.29 -25.06
N ASP A 144 -4.05 31.14 -25.88
CA ASP A 144 -4.70 31.76 -27.04
C ASP A 144 -5.01 30.75 -28.16
N LYS A 145 -4.47 29.53 -28.07
CA LYS A 145 -4.68 28.43 -29.02
C LYS A 145 -5.60 27.33 -28.47
N LEU A 146 -6.38 27.64 -27.43
CA LEU A 146 -7.44 26.77 -26.90
C LEU A 146 -8.78 27.12 -27.56
N TYR A 147 -9.32 26.17 -28.31
CA TYR A 147 -10.61 26.30 -29.00
C TYR A 147 -11.65 25.47 -28.25
N LEU A 148 -12.77 26.09 -27.86
CA LEU A 148 -13.92 25.40 -27.27
C LEU A 148 -14.93 25.03 -28.36
N TYR A 149 -15.45 23.81 -28.32
CA TYR A 149 -16.47 23.35 -29.25
C TYR A 149 -17.57 22.57 -28.53
N SER A 150 -18.78 23.13 -28.55
CA SER A 150 -19.96 22.51 -27.94
C SER A 150 -20.69 21.64 -28.96
N GLU A 151 -20.22 20.41 -29.13
CA GLU A 151 -20.75 19.45 -30.11
C GLU A 151 -20.74 18.02 -29.55
N THR A 152 -21.70 17.21 -29.97
CA THR A 152 -21.89 15.82 -29.51
C THR A 152 -21.80 14.82 -30.66
N ASN A 153 -22.00 15.24 -31.91
CA ASN A 153 -21.90 14.36 -33.07
C ASN A 153 -20.44 14.21 -33.53
N THR A 154 -19.96 12.96 -33.55
CA THR A 154 -18.57 12.61 -33.94
C THR A 154 -18.20 13.03 -35.35
N GLN A 155 -19.11 12.97 -36.32
CA GLN A 155 -18.85 13.35 -37.70
C GLN A 155 -18.54 14.85 -37.83
N PHE A 156 -19.25 15.71 -37.09
CA PHE A 156 -18.95 17.14 -37.05
C PHE A 156 -17.64 17.42 -36.32
N ILE A 157 -17.40 16.75 -35.19
CA ILE A 157 -16.13 16.86 -34.46
C ILE A 157 -14.95 16.50 -35.37
N PHE A 158 -15.01 15.39 -36.11
CA PHE A 158 -13.91 14.98 -36.98
C PHE A 158 -13.66 15.97 -38.12
N LYS A 159 -14.72 16.55 -38.69
CA LYS A 159 -14.58 17.60 -39.70
C LYS A 159 -13.88 18.83 -39.12
N THR A 160 -14.26 19.28 -37.93
CA THR A 160 -13.57 20.38 -37.25
C THR A 160 -12.10 20.05 -36.96
N VAL A 161 -11.79 18.82 -36.56
CA VAL A 161 -10.40 18.40 -36.34
C VAL A 161 -9.59 18.43 -37.65
N GLN A 162 -10.19 18.05 -38.78
CA GLN A 162 -9.57 18.16 -40.10
C GLN A 162 -9.29 19.60 -40.52
N ASP A 163 -10.25 20.51 -40.28
CA ASP A 163 -10.12 21.91 -40.67
C ASP A 163 -9.15 22.68 -39.74
N LEU A 164 -9.17 22.37 -38.43
CA LEU A 164 -8.39 23.08 -37.42
C LEU A 164 -6.97 22.53 -37.26
N GLU A 165 -6.74 21.24 -37.57
CA GLU A 165 -5.50 20.50 -37.32
C GLU A 165 -4.92 20.74 -35.91
N PRO A 166 -5.62 20.35 -34.84
CA PRO A 166 -5.12 20.49 -33.47
C PRO A 166 -4.05 19.44 -33.15
N ASP A 167 -3.12 19.80 -32.27
CA ASP A 167 -2.13 18.87 -31.70
C ASP A 167 -2.77 17.95 -30.65
N LEU A 168 -3.77 18.46 -29.92
CA LEU A 168 -4.47 17.76 -28.84
C LEU A 168 -5.99 18.00 -28.93
N VAL A 169 -6.77 16.92 -28.80
CA VAL A 169 -8.23 16.96 -28.69
C VAL A 169 -8.64 16.41 -27.32
N ILE A 170 -9.45 17.16 -26.59
CA ILE A 170 -10.03 16.74 -25.30
C ILE A 170 -11.53 16.57 -25.48
N ILE A 171 -12.08 15.42 -25.07
CA ILE A 171 -13.52 15.10 -25.15
C ILE A 171 -14.10 14.98 -23.73
N ASP A 172 -14.97 15.92 -23.37
CA ASP A 172 -15.66 16.01 -22.07
C ASP A 172 -17.19 15.87 -22.22
N SER A 173 -17.76 14.68 -22.17
CA SER A 173 -17.18 13.36 -21.90
C SER A 173 -17.54 12.36 -22.99
N VAL A 174 -16.87 11.20 -23.02
CA VAL A 174 -17.15 10.15 -24.02
C VAL A 174 -18.59 9.62 -23.94
N GLN A 175 -19.26 9.79 -22.80
CA GLN A 175 -20.67 9.41 -22.63
C GLN A 175 -21.63 10.32 -23.40
N THR A 176 -21.23 11.56 -23.69
CA THR A 176 -22.10 12.54 -24.36
C THR A 176 -22.02 12.53 -25.88
N VAL A 177 -20.94 11.98 -26.42
CA VAL A 177 -20.74 11.91 -27.87
C VAL A 177 -21.47 10.71 -28.47
N TYR A 178 -21.91 10.85 -29.71
CA TYR A 178 -22.56 9.78 -30.46
C TYR A 178 -22.09 9.73 -31.92
N THR A 179 -22.25 8.56 -32.53
CA THR A 179 -22.04 8.34 -33.97
C THR A 179 -23.31 7.83 -34.62
N ASP A 180 -23.59 8.32 -35.83
CA ASP A 180 -24.72 7.87 -36.66
C ASP A 180 -24.48 6.50 -37.31
N ASN A 181 -23.28 5.93 -37.16
CA ASN A 181 -22.88 4.64 -37.72
C ASN A 181 -23.59 3.45 -37.05
N ILE A 182 -24.11 3.62 -35.83
CA ILE A 182 -24.84 2.59 -35.09
C ILE A 182 -26.15 3.13 -34.52
N THR A 183 -27.21 2.33 -34.60
CA THR A 183 -28.51 2.67 -34.03
C THR A 183 -28.56 2.34 -32.54
N SER A 184 -27.95 3.18 -31.71
CA SER A 184 -27.99 3.09 -30.25
C SER A 184 -27.96 4.48 -29.61
N SER A 185 -28.53 4.63 -28.42
CA SER A 185 -28.61 5.92 -27.73
C SER A 185 -27.24 6.38 -27.23
N ALA A 186 -26.98 7.69 -27.25
CA ALA A 186 -25.81 8.30 -26.63
C ALA A 186 -25.66 7.82 -25.17
N GLY A 187 -24.43 7.61 -24.73
CA GLY A 187 -24.13 7.06 -23.40
C GLY A 187 -24.35 5.54 -23.23
N SER A 188 -24.94 4.85 -24.21
CA SER A 188 -24.98 3.38 -24.20
C SER A 188 -23.58 2.79 -24.34
N ILE A 189 -23.38 1.56 -23.84
CA ILE A 189 -22.10 0.86 -23.92
C ILE A 189 -21.64 0.73 -25.38
N SER A 190 -22.59 0.42 -26.27
CA SER A 190 -22.35 0.29 -27.71
C SER A 190 -21.91 1.62 -28.36
N GLN A 191 -22.57 2.75 -28.07
CA GLN A 191 -22.13 4.08 -28.53
C GLN A 191 -20.73 4.44 -28.04
N VAL A 192 -20.47 4.30 -26.74
CA VAL A 192 -19.19 4.67 -26.12
C VAL A 192 -18.03 3.86 -26.72
N ARG A 193 -18.26 2.57 -26.99
CA ARG A 193 -17.25 1.68 -27.60
C ARG A 193 -16.91 2.08 -29.04
N GLU A 194 -17.94 2.36 -29.84
CA GLU A 194 -17.76 2.69 -31.26
C GLU A 194 -17.09 4.06 -31.41
N THR A 195 -17.60 5.08 -30.71
CA THR A 195 -17.01 6.42 -30.71
C THR A 195 -15.56 6.41 -30.26
N ALA A 196 -15.20 5.69 -29.18
CA ALA A 196 -13.81 5.54 -28.75
C ALA A 196 -12.92 4.88 -29.82
N SER A 197 -13.46 3.92 -30.58
CA SER A 197 -12.74 3.27 -31.68
C SER A 197 -12.52 4.22 -32.86
N GLU A 198 -13.51 5.06 -33.19
CA GLU A 198 -13.39 6.11 -34.20
C GLU A 198 -12.35 7.17 -33.80
N PHE A 199 -12.35 7.61 -32.53
CA PHE A 199 -11.33 8.53 -31.99
C PHE A 199 -9.93 7.91 -32.01
N GLN A 200 -9.79 6.61 -31.75
CA GLN A 200 -8.50 5.93 -31.90
C GLN A 200 -8.02 5.96 -33.36
N LYS A 201 -8.92 5.75 -34.32
CA LYS A 201 -8.59 5.82 -35.75
C LYS A 201 -8.20 7.25 -36.16
N LEU A 202 -8.92 8.27 -35.68
CA LEU A 202 -8.58 9.69 -35.86
C LEU A 202 -7.16 9.97 -35.36
N ALA A 203 -6.85 9.61 -34.10
CA ALA A 203 -5.57 9.87 -33.46
C ALA A 203 -4.39 9.30 -34.28
N LYS A 204 -4.51 8.05 -34.72
CA LYS A 204 -3.46 7.37 -35.51
C LYS A 204 -3.33 7.91 -36.93
N THR A 205 -4.42 8.33 -37.54
CA THR A 205 -4.43 8.80 -38.95
C THR A 205 -3.88 10.22 -39.06
N MET A 206 -4.26 11.09 -38.12
CA MET A 206 -3.87 12.50 -38.14
C MET A 206 -2.60 12.80 -37.34
N GLY A 207 -2.18 11.90 -36.45
CA GLY A 207 -1.06 12.14 -35.54
C GLY A 207 -1.41 13.09 -34.37
N THR A 208 -2.68 13.44 -34.22
CA THR A 208 -3.23 14.24 -33.12
C THR A 208 -3.41 13.37 -31.86
N SER A 209 -3.06 13.89 -30.69
CA SER A 209 -3.35 13.22 -29.41
C SER A 209 -4.81 13.41 -29.01
N VAL A 210 -5.45 12.37 -28.47
CA VAL A 210 -6.84 12.43 -28.00
C VAL A 210 -6.91 12.03 -26.53
N ILE A 211 -7.56 12.86 -25.71
CA ILE A 211 -7.90 12.53 -24.32
C ILE A 211 -9.41 12.45 -24.17
N LEU A 212 -9.90 11.31 -23.70
CA LEU A 212 -11.30 11.05 -23.41
C LEU A 212 -11.54 11.12 -21.90
N ILE A 213 -12.56 11.87 -21.47
CA ILE A 213 -13.04 11.83 -20.09
C ILE A 213 -14.15 10.78 -19.97
N GLY A 214 -14.06 9.95 -18.93
CA GLY A 214 -15.07 8.96 -18.60
C GLY A 214 -15.53 9.04 -17.15
N HIS A 215 -16.85 9.04 -16.93
CA HIS A 215 -17.46 8.92 -15.61
C HIS A 215 -17.54 7.46 -15.11
N ILE A 216 -17.21 7.23 -13.83
CA ILE A 216 -17.38 5.95 -13.12
C ILE A 216 -18.61 6.03 -12.19
N ASN A 217 -19.48 5.03 -12.22
CA ASN A 217 -20.66 4.94 -11.36
C ASN A 217 -20.24 4.51 -9.94
N LYS A 218 -21.13 4.68 -8.94
CA LYS A 218 -20.88 4.32 -7.53
C LYS A 218 -20.54 2.83 -7.28
N ASP A 219 -20.83 1.95 -8.24
CA ASP A 219 -20.52 0.52 -8.17
C ASP A 219 -19.15 0.17 -8.81
N GLY A 220 -18.34 1.15 -9.21
CA GLY A 220 -17.06 0.94 -9.92
C GLY A 220 -17.23 0.47 -11.37
N GLU A 221 -18.45 0.18 -11.78
CA GLU A 221 -18.84 0.01 -13.17
C GLU A 221 -18.82 1.39 -13.83
N ILE A 222 -17.85 1.69 -14.71
CA ILE A 222 -18.21 2.48 -15.90
C ILE A 222 -19.19 1.59 -16.70
N ALA A 223 -19.76 2.05 -17.79
CA ALA A 223 -19.74 1.18 -18.97
C ALA A 223 -18.29 0.63 -19.19
N GLY A 224 -17.89 -0.42 -18.44
CA GLY A 224 -16.63 -0.61 -17.69
C GLY A 224 -15.35 0.10 -18.16
N PRO A 225 -14.45 0.58 -17.27
CA PRO A 225 -13.12 1.04 -17.68
C PRO A 225 -12.43 -0.05 -18.47
N LYS A 226 -12.64 -1.32 -18.08
CA LYS A 226 -12.24 -2.53 -18.79
C LYS A 226 -12.68 -2.59 -20.26
N LEU A 227 -13.84 -2.05 -20.60
CA LEU A 227 -14.38 -2.09 -21.96
C LEU A 227 -13.60 -1.16 -22.90
N LEU A 228 -13.28 0.05 -22.42
CA LEU A 228 -12.45 1.01 -23.15
C LEU A 228 -10.95 0.75 -22.98
N GLU A 229 -10.54 0.08 -21.90
CA GLU A 229 -9.15 -0.20 -21.56
C GLU A 229 -8.44 -0.95 -22.68
N HIS A 230 -9.12 -1.85 -23.38
CA HIS A 230 -8.52 -2.56 -24.51
C HIS A 230 -8.39 -1.69 -25.77
N ILE A 231 -9.25 -0.69 -25.93
CA ILE A 231 -9.30 0.20 -27.09
C ILE A 231 -8.20 1.25 -26.96
N VAL A 232 -8.07 1.89 -25.81
CA VAL A 232 -7.17 3.03 -25.64
C VAL A 232 -5.71 2.62 -25.40
N ASP A 233 -4.76 3.54 -25.60
CA ASP A 233 -3.34 3.27 -25.37
C ASP A 233 -2.96 3.47 -23.90
N THR A 234 -3.53 4.48 -23.25
CA THR A 234 -3.32 4.80 -21.83
C THR A 234 -4.66 4.94 -21.11
N VAL A 235 -4.77 4.37 -19.90
CA VAL A 235 -5.91 4.50 -18.99
C VAL A 235 -5.41 5.06 -17.67
N LEU A 236 -5.92 6.22 -17.30
CA LEU A 236 -5.72 6.85 -16.01
C LEU A 236 -7.00 6.82 -15.20
N GLN A 237 -6.86 6.66 -13.89
CA GLN A 237 -7.97 6.66 -12.95
C GLN A 237 -7.74 7.75 -11.92
N PHE A 238 -8.72 8.65 -11.80
CA PHE A 238 -8.71 9.76 -10.86
C PHE A 238 -9.65 9.45 -9.70
N GLU A 239 -9.05 9.26 -8.53
CA GLU A 239 -9.68 8.79 -7.30
C GLU A 239 -9.54 9.84 -6.21
N GLY A 240 -10.39 9.76 -5.20
CA GLY A 240 -10.25 10.56 -4.00
C GLY A 240 -11.46 10.40 -3.11
N ASP A 241 -11.22 10.41 -1.81
CA ASP A 241 -12.28 10.32 -0.82
C ASP A 241 -12.94 11.69 -0.61
N ARG A 242 -14.20 11.70 -0.19
CA ARG A 242 -14.91 12.92 0.21
C ARG A 242 -14.35 13.52 1.51
N HIS A 243 -13.74 12.69 2.35
CA HIS A 243 -13.21 13.10 3.66
C HIS A 243 -11.79 13.66 3.60
N TYR A 244 -11.06 13.39 2.52
CA TYR A 244 -9.69 13.84 2.33
C TYR A 244 -9.63 14.83 1.16
N ASN A 245 -8.90 15.94 1.33
CA ASN A 245 -8.74 16.96 0.29
C ASN A 245 -7.87 16.50 -0.89
N ASN A 246 -7.18 15.37 -0.71
CA ASN A 246 -6.28 14.82 -1.70
C ASN A 246 -7.04 14.04 -2.78
N ARG A 247 -6.52 14.12 -4.00
CA ARG A 247 -7.00 13.46 -5.21
C ARG A 247 -5.82 12.75 -5.84
N ILE A 248 -6.02 11.50 -6.24
CA ILE A 248 -4.98 10.59 -6.67
C ILE A 248 -5.24 10.22 -8.13
N LEU A 249 -4.30 10.54 -9.00
CA LEU A 249 -4.29 10.13 -10.40
C LEU A 249 -3.37 8.93 -10.56
N ARG A 250 -3.92 7.79 -10.98
CA ARG A 250 -3.20 6.53 -11.09
C ARG A 250 -3.19 6.02 -12.52
N SER A 251 -2.07 5.46 -12.96
CA SER A 251 -2.04 4.69 -14.22
C SER A 251 -2.59 3.28 -14.02
N ILE A 252 -3.57 2.88 -14.82
CA ILE A 252 -4.08 1.49 -14.86
C ILE A 252 -3.45 0.75 -16.04
N LYS A 253 -3.35 1.44 -17.19
CA LYS A 253 -2.70 0.95 -18.41
C LYS A 253 -1.88 2.09 -18.99
N ASN A 254 -0.61 1.84 -19.30
CA ASN A 254 0.20 2.80 -20.05
C ASN A 254 1.10 2.03 -21.01
N ARG A 255 0.90 2.22 -22.32
CA ARG A 255 1.76 1.62 -23.36
C ARG A 255 3.08 2.35 -23.54
N PHE A 256 3.20 3.55 -22.99
CA PHE A 256 4.32 4.48 -23.21
C PHE A 256 5.12 4.77 -21.92
N GLY A 257 4.78 4.13 -20.81
CA GLY A 257 5.33 4.42 -19.50
C GLY A 257 5.00 3.33 -18.49
N SER A 258 5.48 3.52 -17.26
CA SER A 258 5.21 2.60 -16.16
C SER A 258 3.76 2.70 -15.70
N GLN A 259 3.12 1.56 -15.43
CA GLN A 259 1.78 1.48 -14.83
C GLN A 259 1.79 1.82 -13.33
N MET A 260 2.97 1.94 -12.74
CA MET A 260 3.18 2.09 -11.31
C MET A 260 3.27 3.57 -10.87
N GLU A 261 3.14 4.52 -11.80
CA GLU A 261 3.22 5.94 -11.50
C GLU A 261 1.89 6.50 -10.96
N MET A 262 2.01 7.46 -10.04
CA MET A 262 0.90 8.14 -9.39
C MET A 262 1.17 9.64 -9.31
N GLY A 263 0.13 10.43 -9.56
CA GLY A 263 0.09 11.86 -9.36
C GLY A 263 -0.81 12.21 -8.18
N ILE A 264 -0.33 13.01 -7.23
CA ILE A 264 -1.14 13.44 -6.08
C ILE A 264 -1.48 14.92 -6.22
N TYR A 265 -2.74 15.26 -6.01
CA TYR A 265 -3.28 16.61 -6.15
C TYR A 265 -4.09 17.01 -4.93
N GLU A 266 -4.13 18.30 -4.65
CA GLU A 266 -5.00 18.91 -3.64
C GLU A 266 -5.97 19.87 -4.33
N MET A 267 -7.26 19.78 -4.02
CA MET A 267 -8.26 20.69 -4.58
C MET A 267 -8.30 22.00 -3.77
N ASN A 268 -7.91 23.11 -4.42
CA ASN A 268 -7.94 24.46 -3.85
C ASN A 268 -8.95 25.34 -4.60
N GLU A 269 -9.18 26.58 -4.12
CA GLU A 269 -10.09 27.55 -4.76
C GLU A 269 -9.71 27.87 -6.22
N LYS A 270 -8.42 27.76 -6.56
CA LYS A 270 -7.87 28.02 -7.91
C LYS A 270 -7.87 26.78 -8.82
N GLY A 271 -8.25 25.61 -8.32
CA GLY A 271 -8.17 24.33 -9.02
C GLY A 271 -7.29 23.31 -8.29
N LEU A 272 -6.83 22.31 -9.04
CA LEU A 272 -5.99 21.21 -8.57
C LEU A 272 -4.52 21.65 -8.50
N ARG A 273 -3.92 21.55 -7.32
CA ARG A 273 -2.50 21.82 -7.08
C ARG A 273 -1.74 20.49 -7.00
N PRO A 274 -0.68 20.27 -7.80
CA PRO A 274 0.15 19.07 -7.67
C PRO A 274 0.92 19.06 -6.34
N VAL A 275 1.02 17.89 -5.72
CA VAL A 275 1.71 17.65 -4.45
C VAL A 275 3.05 16.99 -4.73
N THR A 276 4.13 17.77 -4.65
CA THR A 276 5.49 17.30 -4.94
C THR A 276 6.09 16.47 -3.80
N ASN A 277 5.69 16.71 -2.55
CA ASN A 277 6.10 15.92 -1.38
C ASN A 277 4.87 15.36 -0.64
N PRO A 278 4.36 14.17 -1.03
CA PRO A 278 3.19 13.56 -0.42
C PRO A 278 3.41 13.19 1.04
N SER A 279 4.63 12.76 1.38
CA SER A 279 4.97 12.32 2.73
C SER A 279 4.77 13.44 3.76
N GLU A 280 5.03 14.71 3.42
CA GLU A 280 4.76 15.86 4.31
C GLU A 280 3.26 16.06 4.59
N ILE A 281 2.39 15.73 3.63
CA ILE A 281 0.93 15.85 3.79
C ILE A 281 0.36 14.63 4.52
N LEU A 282 0.97 13.47 4.33
CA LEU A 282 0.52 12.19 4.90
C LEU A 282 1.01 11.97 6.34
N LEU A 283 2.05 12.68 6.76
CA LEU A 283 2.51 12.75 8.14
C LEU A 283 1.76 13.88 8.84
N ASN A 284 0.86 13.53 9.75
CA ASN A 284 0.01 14.51 10.42
C ASN A 284 0.88 15.38 11.35
N SER A 285 0.85 16.70 11.19
CA SER A 285 1.75 17.64 11.88
C SER A 285 1.41 17.87 13.37
N ARG A 286 0.79 16.90 14.04
CA ARG A 286 0.42 17.05 15.46
C ARG A 286 1.63 16.69 16.34
N LYS A 287 1.93 17.58 17.28
CA LYS A 287 3.03 17.42 18.25
C LYS A 287 2.71 16.46 19.40
N ASP A 288 1.44 16.06 19.52
CA ASP A 288 0.99 15.18 20.59
C ASP A 288 1.24 13.72 20.18
N GLN A 289 2.09 13.04 20.95
CA GLN A 289 2.31 11.60 20.82
C GLN A 289 1.10 10.86 21.41
N PHE A 290 0.55 9.90 20.65
CA PHE A 290 -0.53 9.04 21.11
C PHE A 290 -0.15 7.58 20.87
N SER A 291 -0.65 6.70 21.75
CA SER A 291 -0.57 5.26 21.52
C SER A 291 -1.40 4.87 20.28
N GLY A 292 -0.97 3.82 19.60
CA GLY A 292 -1.63 3.33 18.40
C GLY A 292 -1.14 3.94 17.09
N ILE A 293 -0.09 4.77 17.09
CA ILE A 293 0.41 5.43 15.89
C ILE A 293 1.82 4.93 15.55
N SER A 294 2.07 4.60 14.28
CA SER A 294 3.40 4.26 13.75
C SER A 294 3.52 4.72 12.30
N ILE A 295 4.75 4.88 11.79
CA ILE A 295 4.98 5.32 10.41
C ILE A 295 5.47 4.16 9.54
N ALA A 296 4.71 3.85 8.50
CA ALA A 296 5.09 2.86 7.50
C ALA A 296 5.83 3.53 6.34
N CYS A 297 6.90 2.91 5.84
CA CYS A 297 7.45 3.23 4.53
C CYS A 297 6.93 2.23 3.50
N ALA A 298 5.97 2.66 2.69
CA ALA A 298 5.36 1.91 1.60
C ALA A 298 6.00 2.26 0.26
N MET A 299 5.87 1.37 -0.74
CA MET A 299 6.17 1.66 -2.14
C MET A 299 4.87 1.69 -2.90
N GLU A 300 4.56 2.86 -3.44
CA GLU A 300 3.52 3.00 -4.41
C GLU A 300 4.17 3.02 -5.78
N GLY A 301 4.28 1.82 -6.36
CA GLY A 301 4.98 1.65 -7.61
C GLY A 301 6.48 1.85 -7.51
N ALA A 302 7.00 2.95 -8.07
CA ALA A 302 8.41 3.33 -7.95
C ALA A 302 8.72 4.38 -6.90
N ARG A 303 7.69 4.94 -6.26
CA ARG A 303 7.84 6.01 -5.29
C ARG A 303 7.75 5.44 -3.86
N PRO A 304 8.77 5.63 -3.02
CA PRO A 304 8.64 5.41 -1.58
C PRO A 304 7.75 6.51 -0.98
N LEU A 305 6.83 6.12 -0.11
CA LEU A 305 5.91 7.01 0.59
C LEU A 305 5.91 6.68 2.08
N LEU A 306 6.05 7.71 2.93
CA LEU A 306 5.95 7.58 4.39
C LEU A 306 4.51 7.89 4.79
N ILE A 307 3.86 6.93 5.44
CA ILE A 307 2.42 6.99 5.70
C ILE A 307 2.17 6.56 7.13
N GLU A 308 1.39 7.36 7.84
CA GLU A 308 0.99 7.07 9.21
C GLU A 308 -0.05 5.95 9.27
N THR A 309 0.23 4.93 10.07
CA THR A 309 -0.68 3.82 10.37
C THR A 309 -1.20 3.97 11.79
N GLN A 310 -2.53 4.03 11.91
CA GLN A 310 -3.23 4.25 13.17
C GLN A 310 -4.03 3.01 13.54
N ALA A 311 -3.92 2.56 14.77
CA ALA A 311 -4.70 1.46 15.33
C ALA A 311 -5.35 1.89 16.64
N LEU A 312 -6.58 1.44 16.86
CA LEU A 312 -7.28 1.53 18.12
C LEU A 312 -7.72 0.13 18.54
N VAL A 313 -7.18 -0.35 19.66
CA VAL A 313 -7.49 -1.65 20.25
C VAL A 313 -8.27 -1.44 21.54
N ALA A 314 -9.52 -1.89 21.57
CA ALA A 314 -10.41 -1.73 22.71
C ALA A 314 -10.93 -3.10 23.20
N SER A 315 -11.35 -3.17 24.47
CA SER A 315 -12.02 -4.37 24.99
C SER A 315 -13.39 -4.51 24.34
N ALA A 316 -13.67 -5.66 23.73
CA ALA A 316 -14.99 -5.93 23.18
C ALA A 316 -15.99 -6.09 24.34
N VAL A 317 -17.06 -5.29 24.32
CA VAL A 317 -18.03 -5.25 25.43
C VAL A 317 -19.05 -6.40 25.33
N TYR A 318 -19.44 -6.82 24.12
CA TYR A 318 -20.28 -8.00 23.86
C TYR A 318 -20.15 -8.50 22.42
N GLY A 319 -20.20 -9.83 22.22
CA GLY A 319 -20.33 -10.46 20.89
C GLY A 319 -19.01 -10.77 20.18
N ASN A 320 -19.06 -10.87 18.85
CA ASN A 320 -17.87 -11.06 18.01
C ASN A 320 -17.11 -9.73 17.91
N PRO A 321 -15.80 -9.69 18.23
CA PRO A 321 -15.03 -8.46 18.15
C PRO A 321 -15.00 -7.88 16.74
N GLN A 322 -15.06 -6.56 16.69
CA GLN A 322 -15.01 -5.79 15.45
C GLN A 322 -13.58 -5.74 14.91
N ARG A 323 -13.44 -5.91 13.60
CA ARG A 323 -12.18 -5.83 12.88
C ARG A 323 -12.39 -4.99 11.64
N THR A 324 -12.06 -3.71 11.74
CA THR A 324 -12.33 -2.72 10.70
C THR A 324 -11.02 -2.13 10.22
N ALA A 325 -10.86 -1.98 8.91
CA ALA A 325 -9.70 -1.36 8.31
C ALA A 325 -10.12 -0.36 7.22
N THR A 326 -9.58 0.86 7.29
CA THR A 326 -9.70 1.88 6.25
C THR A 326 -8.32 2.08 5.62
N GLY A 327 -8.23 1.95 4.29
CA GLY A 327 -6.96 2.06 3.55
C GLY A 327 -6.08 0.79 3.56
N PHE A 328 -6.50 -0.28 4.24
CA PHE A 328 -5.79 -1.56 4.30
C PHE A 328 -6.73 -2.76 4.11
N ASP A 329 -6.21 -3.88 3.62
CA ASP A 329 -7.01 -5.09 3.39
C ASP A 329 -7.38 -5.79 4.71
N VAL A 330 -8.68 -5.98 4.93
CA VAL A 330 -9.21 -6.60 6.17
C VAL A 330 -8.75 -8.06 6.31
N ARG A 331 -8.54 -8.81 5.21
CA ARG A 331 -8.07 -10.20 5.30
C ARG A 331 -6.62 -10.26 5.76
N ARG A 332 -5.77 -9.34 5.27
CA ARG A 332 -4.39 -9.18 5.72
C ARG A 332 -4.32 -8.73 7.17
N LEU A 333 -5.20 -7.81 7.61
CA LEU A 333 -5.32 -7.45 9.04
C LEU A 333 -5.62 -8.68 9.91
N ASN A 334 -6.62 -9.48 9.54
CA ASN A 334 -6.99 -10.69 10.28
C ASN A 334 -5.83 -11.69 10.38
N MET A 335 -5.03 -11.83 9.31
CA MET A 335 -3.83 -12.65 9.31
C MET A 335 -2.79 -12.13 10.31
N LEU A 336 -2.50 -10.82 10.31
CA LEU A 336 -1.53 -10.20 11.23
C LEU A 336 -1.96 -10.35 12.69
N LEU A 337 -3.25 -10.19 12.99
CA LEU A 337 -3.82 -10.43 14.32
C LEU A 337 -3.62 -11.89 14.76
N ALA A 338 -3.85 -12.85 13.86
CA ALA A 338 -3.62 -14.26 14.16
C ALA A 338 -2.13 -14.58 14.40
N VAL A 339 -1.21 -13.91 13.70
CA VAL A 339 0.24 -14.03 13.95
C VAL A 339 0.59 -13.48 15.34
N LEU A 340 0.12 -12.28 15.69
CA LEU A 340 0.34 -11.69 17.00
C LEU A 340 -0.18 -12.56 18.14
N GLU A 341 -1.36 -13.14 17.99
CA GLU A 341 -1.93 -14.04 19.00
C GLU A 341 -1.16 -15.36 19.08
N LYS A 342 -0.98 -16.06 17.95
CA LYS A 342 -0.40 -17.41 17.94
C LYS A 342 1.10 -17.43 18.20
N ARG A 343 1.82 -16.38 17.80
CA ARG A 343 3.29 -16.30 17.89
C ARG A 343 3.75 -15.42 19.04
N ALA A 344 3.13 -14.27 19.26
CA ALA A 344 3.56 -13.34 20.32
C ALA A 344 2.76 -13.48 21.62
N GLY A 345 1.64 -14.22 21.62
CA GLY A 345 0.88 -14.54 22.82
C GLY A 345 -0.09 -13.45 23.27
N PHE A 346 -0.38 -12.44 22.43
CA PHE A 346 -1.31 -11.37 22.79
C PHE A 346 -2.76 -11.80 22.62
N ALA A 347 -3.58 -11.60 23.65
CA ALA A 347 -5.00 -11.96 23.67
C ALA A 347 -5.86 -10.94 22.88
N LEU A 348 -5.71 -10.93 21.55
CA LEU A 348 -6.42 -10.01 20.64
C LEU A 348 -7.79 -10.55 20.18
N THR A 349 -8.08 -11.84 20.39
CA THR A 349 -9.38 -12.44 20.01
C THR A 349 -10.57 -11.87 20.78
N THR A 350 -10.35 -11.22 21.92
CA THR A 350 -11.39 -10.56 22.71
C THR A 350 -11.36 -9.03 22.60
N LYS A 351 -10.64 -8.51 21.61
CA LYS A 351 -10.45 -7.07 21.40
C LYS A 351 -11.04 -6.61 20.08
N ASP A 352 -11.70 -5.47 20.12
CA ASP A 352 -12.06 -4.72 18.92
C ASP A 352 -10.80 -4.06 18.38
N VAL A 353 -10.58 -4.15 17.07
CA VAL A 353 -9.43 -3.57 16.38
C VAL A 353 -9.92 -2.72 15.22
N PHE A 354 -9.64 -1.42 15.31
CA PHE A 354 -9.88 -0.46 14.24
C PHE A 354 -8.52 -0.01 13.69
N LEU A 355 -8.32 -0.15 12.38
CA LEU A 355 -7.10 0.28 11.69
C LEU A 355 -7.45 1.37 10.67
N ASN A 356 -6.66 2.43 10.63
CA ASN A 356 -6.79 3.50 9.66
C ASN A 356 -5.41 3.85 9.09
N ILE A 357 -5.32 3.91 7.76
CA ILE A 357 -4.16 4.46 7.06
C ILE A 357 -4.43 5.94 6.82
N ALA A 358 -3.53 6.81 7.30
CA ALA A 358 -3.69 8.24 7.15
C ALA A 358 -3.73 8.68 5.68
N GLY A 359 -4.46 9.77 5.42
CA GLY A 359 -4.63 10.32 4.07
C GLY A 359 -5.64 9.58 3.18
N GLY A 360 -6.31 8.54 3.69
CA GLY A 360 -7.35 7.82 2.95
C GLY A 360 -6.84 7.00 1.77
N ILE A 361 -5.53 6.77 1.73
CA ILE A 361 -4.88 6.04 0.64
C ILE A 361 -5.04 4.55 0.88
N LYS A 362 -5.45 3.81 -0.16
CA LYS A 362 -5.34 2.35 -0.18
C LYS A 362 -3.95 1.95 -0.62
N ILE A 363 -3.22 1.28 0.27
CA ILE A 363 -1.87 0.80 0.01
C ILE A 363 -1.91 -0.71 -0.13
N ILE A 364 -1.26 -1.22 -1.19
CA ILE A 364 -1.10 -2.67 -1.42
C ILE A 364 0.40 -2.98 -1.43
N ASP A 365 1.01 -2.97 -0.25
CA ASP A 365 2.43 -3.27 -0.08
C ASP A 365 2.66 -4.08 1.20
N PRO A 366 3.17 -5.33 1.11
CA PRO A 366 3.55 -6.15 2.27
C PRO A 366 4.47 -5.46 3.28
N ALA A 367 5.26 -4.46 2.85
CA ALA A 367 6.22 -3.78 3.70
C ALA A 367 5.61 -3.01 4.88
N ILE A 368 4.31 -2.70 4.83
CA ILE A 368 3.64 -1.96 5.89
C ILE A 368 3.20 -2.86 7.06
N ASP A 369 3.30 -4.19 6.91
CA ASP A 369 2.87 -5.15 7.93
C ASP A 369 3.53 -4.90 9.29
N LEU A 370 4.84 -4.65 9.31
CA LEU A 370 5.56 -4.36 10.54
C LEU A 370 5.04 -3.08 11.21
N SER A 371 4.76 -2.04 10.44
CA SER A 371 4.18 -0.79 10.97
C SER A 371 2.82 -1.04 11.61
N ILE A 372 1.95 -1.81 10.92
CA ILE A 372 0.60 -2.16 11.40
C ILE A 372 0.67 -2.98 12.68
N VAL A 373 1.58 -3.97 12.74
CA VAL A 373 1.80 -4.75 13.95
C VAL A 373 2.24 -3.84 15.10
N CYS A 374 3.16 -2.91 14.84
CA CYS A 374 3.63 -1.95 15.83
C CYS A 374 2.51 -0.99 16.30
N SER A 375 1.67 -0.46 15.41
CA SER A 375 0.54 0.39 15.80
C SER A 375 -0.48 -0.38 16.65
N ILE A 376 -0.82 -1.62 16.28
CA ILE A 376 -1.76 -2.44 17.07
C ILE A 376 -1.19 -2.71 18.47
N MET A 377 0.10 -3.03 18.56
CA MET A 377 0.75 -3.27 19.86
C MET A 377 0.90 -2.01 20.70
N SER A 378 1.22 -0.88 20.07
CA SER A 378 1.24 0.42 20.70
C SER A 378 -0.11 0.74 21.33
N SER A 379 -1.22 0.55 20.61
CA SER A 379 -2.57 0.77 21.15
C SER A 379 -2.97 -0.26 22.22
N TYR A 380 -2.63 -1.54 22.03
CA TYR A 380 -2.97 -2.60 22.98
C TYR A 380 -2.26 -2.44 24.34
N GLN A 381 -1.00 -2.00 24.33
CA GLN A 381 -0.19 -1.77 25.53
C GLN A 381 -0.30 -0.33 26.06
N ASP A 382 -0.96 0.56 25.32
CA ASP A 382 -1.00 1.99 25.58
C ASP A 382 0.40 2.63 25.71
N VAL A 383 1.31 2.22 24.81
CA VAL A 383 2.70 2.70 24.76
C VAL A 383 2.96 3.41 23.45
N GLU A 384 3.42 4.65 23.52
CA GLU A 384 3.71 5.50 22.37
C GLU A 384 4.95 5.02 21.59
N ILE A 385 4.91 5.18 20.26
CA ILE A 385 6.05 4.99 19.38
C ILE A 385 6.51 6.36 18.90
N SER A 386 7.82 6.61 18.91
CA SER A 386 8.38 7.86 18.40
C SER A 386 7.97 8.09 16.94
N HIS A 387 7.46 9.29 16.63
CA HIS A 387 7.14 9.70 15.26
C HIS A 387 8.37 9.80 14.34
N ASN A 388 9.58 9.83 14.92
CA ASN A 388 10.83 9.81 14.16
C ASN A 388 11.27 8.39 13.77
N TYR A 389 10.46 7.36 14.06
CA TYR A 389 10.72 5.97 13.71
C TYR A 389 9.83 5.52 12.55
N ALA A 390 10.45 4.93 11.53
CA ALA A 390 9.77 4.33 10.38
C ALA A 390 9.92 2.80 10.38
N PHE A 391 8.93 2.10 9.82
CA PHE A 391 8.91 0.64 9.73
C PHE A 391 8.73 0.20 8.28
N SER A 392 9.52 -0.79 7.85
CA SER A 392 9.40 -1.35 6.50
C SER A 392 9.86 -2.80 6.44
N ALA A 393 8.91 -3.72 6.65
CA ALA A 393 9.12 -5.15 6.49
C ALA A 393 7.81 -5.93 6.41
N GLU A 394 7.86 -7.10 5.77
CA GLU A 394 6.74 -8.03 5.73
C GLU A 394 6.74 -8.94 6.97
N VAL A 395 5.56 -9.28 7.48
CA VAL A 395 5.40 -10.21 8.61
C VAL A 395 4.89 -11.56 8.10
N GLY A 396 5.68 -12.61 8.29
CA GLY A 396 5.30 -13.97 7.91
C GLY A 396 4.38 -14.66 8.94
N LEU A 397 3.66 -15.71 8.51
CA LEU A 397 2.75 -16.51 9.35
C LEU A 397 3.41 -17.20 10.56
N SER A 398 4.72 -17.37 10.50
CA SER A 398 5.58 -17.92 11.55
C SER A 398 6.04 -16.87 12.56
N GLY A 399 5.74 -15.58 12.35
CA GLY A 399 6.26 -14.46 13.15
C GLY A 399 7.66 -14.00 12.73
N GLU A 400 8.17 -14.49 11.59
CA GLU A 400 9.42 -14.02 10.99
C GLU A 400 9.23 -12.68 10.28
N ILE A 401 10.26 -11.82 10.33
CA ILE A 401 10.26 -10.54 9.61
C ILE A 401 11.00 -10.73 8.28
N ARG A 402 10.27 -10.64 7.17
CA ARG A 402 10.72 -11.02 5.82
C ARG A 402 11.23 -9.81 5.03
N SER A 403 12.19 -10.10 4.15
CA SER A 403 12.78 -9.13 3.23
C SER A 403 11.73 -8.61 2.25
N ILE A 404 11.88 -7.33 1.89
CA ILE A 404 10.98 -6.61 0.98
C ILE A 404 11.79 -5.96 -0.14
N SER A 405 11.13 -5.66 -1.26
CA SER A 405 11.78 -5.03 -2.41
C SER A 405 12.12 -3.56 -2.15
N ARG A 406 13.16 -3.09 -2.86
CA ARG A 406 13.55 -1.66 -2.96
C ARG A 406 13.85 -1.02 -1.61
N ILE A 407 14.51 -1.75 -0.71
CA ILE A 407 14.78 -1.28 0.64
C ILE A 407 15.69 -0.04 0.67
N GLU A 408 16.65 0.07 -0.25
CA GLU A 408 17.52 1.25 -0.34
C GLU A 408 16.73 2.53 -0.61
N GLN A 409 15.73 2.48 -1.50
CA GLN A 409 14.89 3.63 -1.83
C GLN A 409 14.04 4.07 -0.64
N ARG A 410 13.52 3.09 0.11
CA ARG A 410 12.72 3.33 1.32
C ARG A 410 13.54 3.97 2.43
N ILE A 411 14.76 3.46 2.66
CA ILE A 411 15.70 4.03 3.64
C ILE A 411 16.10 5.45 3.23
N GLN A 412 16.42 5.69 1.96
CA GLN A 412 16.79 7.01 1.45
C GLN A 412 15.66 8.04 1.62
N GLU A 413 14.40 7.64 1.39
CA GLU A 413 13.27 8.55 1.56
C GLU A 413 13.03 8.88 3.04
N ALA A 414 13.12 7.88 3.93
CA ALA A 414 13.03 8.11 5.37
C ALA A 414 14.16 9.04 5.87
N ASP A 415 15.40 8.83 5.40
CA ASP A 415 16.55 9.69 5.69
C ASP A 415 16.33 11.13 5.21
N LYS A 416 15.86 11.30 3.98
CA LYS A 416 15.57 12.60 3.36
C LYS A 416 14.51 13.39 4.14
N LEU A 417 13.53 12.70 4.73
CA LEU A 417 12.48 13.30 5.55
C LEU A 417 12.90 13.51 7.01
N GLY A 418 14.12 13.11 7.39
CA GLY A 418 14.70 13.38 8.71
C GLY A 418 14.30 12.39 9.80
N PHE A 419 13.92 11.16 9.44
CA PHE A 419 13.66 10.11 10.44
C PHE A 419 14.96 9.69 11.14
N GLU A 420 14.89 9.41 12.43
CA GLU A 420 16.03 8.97 13.25
C GLU A 420 16.33 7.49 13.01
N LYS A 421 15.29 6.65 12.94
CA LYS A 421 15.44 5.19 12.81
C LYS A 421 14.49 4.62 11.77
N ILE A 422 14.95 3.60 11.06
CA ILE A 422 14.10 2.75 10.23
C ILE A 422 14.30 1.27 10.57
N PHE A 423 13.21 0.57 10.89
CA PHE A 423 13.20 -0.85 11.23
C PHE A 423 12.92 -1.68 9.98
N VAL A 424 13.85 -2.58 9.66
CA VAL A 424 13.84 -3.38 8.42
C VAL A 424 14.15 -4.85 8.70
N SER A 425 13.77 -5.74 7.79
CA SER A 425 14.13 -7.15 7.90
C SER A 425 15.64 -7.37 7.89
N LYS A 426 16.13 -8.23 8.79
CA LYS A 426 17.54 -8.59 8.90
C LYS A 426 18.10 -9.15 7.60
N GLY A 427 19.22 -8.61 7.13
CA GLY A 427 19.88 -9.02 5.90
C GLY A 427 19.23 -8.47 4.62
N ASN A 428 18.18 -7.66 4.75
CA ASN A 428 17.54 -7.00 3.62
C ASN A 428 18.40 -5.83 3.09
N TYR A 429 19.04 -5.08 3.99
CA TYR A 429 19.90 -3.95 3.65
C TYR A 429 21.36 -4.41 3.49
N LYS A 430 21.76 -4.70 2.25
CA LYS A 430 23.11 -5.21 1.95
C LYS A 430 24.13 -4.11 1.68
N SER A 431 23.67 -2.98 1.15
CA SER A 431 24.53 -1.86 0.77
C SER A 431 24.68 -0.90 1.94
N LYS A 432 25.69 -1.07 2.81
CA LYS A 432 26.00 -0.09 3.86
C LYS A 432 26.59 1.18 3.25
N ASN A 433 25.74 2.01 2.65
CA ASN A 433 26.13 3.31 2.12
C ASN A 433 26.51 4.23 3.29
N SER A 434 27.74 4.74 3.28
CA SER A 434 28.35 5.51 4.37
C SER A 434 27.91 6.98 4.47
N LYS A 435 26.73 7.35 3.96
CA LYS A 435 26.25 8.74 3.86
C LYS A 435 24.82 8.99 4.37
N LEU A 436 24.20 8.00 5.01
CA LEU A 436 22.86 8.17 5.58
C LEU A 436 22.97 8.71 7.02
N ASN A 437 22.07 9.61 7.40
CA ASN A 437 21.96 10.14 8.76
C ASN A 437 20.97 9.34 9.62
N ILE A 438 20.19 8.45 9.00
CA ILE A 438 19.25 7.53 9.67
C ILE A 438 19.92 6.24 10.16
N ASP A 439 19.52 5.79 11.35
CA ASP A 439 19.91 4.50 11.92
C ASP A 439 19.03 3.36 11.36
N VAL A 440 19.65 2.42 10.65
CA VAL A 440 18.96 1.24 10.10
C VAL A 440 18.99 0.10 11.12
N ILE A 441 17.84 -0.23 11.70
CA ILE A 441 17.69 -1.29 12.70
C ILE A 441 17.17 -2.57 12.05
N GLU A 442 17.99 -3.62 12.06
CA GLU A 442 17.64 -4.92 11.51
C GLU A 442 16.90 -5.81 12.52
N VAL A 443 15.68 -6.22 12.18
CA VAL A 443 14.83 -7.10 12.99
C VAL A 443 14.57 -8.42 12.27
N SER A 444 14.55 -9.54 13.00
CA SER A 444 14.42 -10.88 12.39
C SER A 444 13.14 -11.63 12.76
N LYS A 445 12.64 -11.47 13.98
CA LYS A 445 11.48 -12.21 14.49
C LYS A 445 10.76 -11.41 15.55
N ILE A 446 9.46 -11.65 15.65
CA ILE A 446 8.67 -11.28 16.83
C ILE A 446 9.04 -12.26 17.97
N LEU A 447 9.25 -11.75 19.18
CA LEU A 447 9.58 -12.58 20.35
C LEU A 447 8.44 -13.55 20.66
N GLN A 448 8.76 -14.81 20.97
CA GLN A 448 7.79 -15.90 21.09
C GLN A 448 8.11 -16.89 22.23
N TYR A 449 7.07 -17.35 22.93
CA TYR A 449 7.07 -18.61 23.71
C TYR A 449 6.88 -19.83 22.80
N GLU A 450 7.69 -20.90 22.96
CA GLU A 450 7.67 -22.04 22.02
C GLU A 450 6.32 -22.77 21.96
N THR A 451 5.57 -22.84 23.08
CA THR A 451 4.25 -23.46 23.13
C THR A 451 3.33 -22.69 24.08
N ILE A 452 2.01 -22.93 23.98
CA ILE A 452 1.00 -22.33 24.87
C ILE A 452 1.22 -22.74 26.34
N GLY A 453 1.80 -23.92 26.58
CA GLY A 453 2.13 -24.39 27.94
C GLY A 453 3.53 -23.98 28.41
N SER A 454 4.31 -23.27 27.58
CA SER A 454 5.67 -22.89 27.92
C SER A 454 5.66 -21.72 28.91
N ALA A 455 6.15 -21.96 30.13
CA ALA A 455 6.38 -20.90 31.11
C ALA A 455 7.63 -20.04 30.79
N GLY A 456 8.56 -20.55 29.98
CA GLY A 456 9.82 -19.90 29.66
C GLY A 456 10.04 -19.60 28.18
N MET A 457 10.77 -18.53 27.89
CA MET A 457 11.24 -18.12 26.56
C MET A 457 12.69 -18.54 26.35
N ASP A 458 13.03 -19.17 25.23
CA ASP A 458 14.42 -19.52 24.92
C ASP A 458 15.26 -18.24 24.71
N ILE A 459 16.32 -18.09 25.51
CA ILE A 459 17.33 -17.03 25.35
C ILE A 459 18.42 -17.53 24.41
N ARG A 460 18.81 -16.68 23.46
CA ARG A 460 19.82 -16.99 22.45
C ARG A 460 21.07 -16.15 22.61
N ALA A 461 22.21 -16.72 22.23
CA ALA A 461 23.47 -16.00 22.14
C ALA A 461 23.40 -14.94 21.02
N ASN A 462 23.87 -13.73 21.29
CA ASN A 462 24.06 -12.65 20.33
C ASN A 462 25.54 -12.26 20.29
N ILE A 463 26.34 -13.05 19.59
CA ILE A 463 27.80 -12.94 19.57
C ILE A 463 28.28 -12.75 18.13
N LYS A 464 29.35 -11.96 17.95
CA LYS A 464 29.98 -11.75 16.63
C LYS A 464 30.86 -12.93 16.25
N ASP A 465 31.66 -13.39 17.19
CA ASP A 465 32.61 -14.49 17.02
C ASP A 465 32.17 -15.70 17.85
N THR A 466 32.52 -16.90 17.39
CA THR A 466 32.26 -18.16 18.10
C THR A 466 33.02 -18.18 19.42
N ILE A 467 32.36 -18.60 20.51
CA ILE A 467 32.96 -18.74 21.83
C ILE A 467 33.17 -20.22 22.13
N THR A 468 34.40 -20.60 22.48
CA THR A 468 34.71 -21.94 23.01
C THR A 468 34.88 -21.83 24.52
N ILE A 469 34.14 -22.63 25.27
CA ILE A 469 34.18 -22.70 26.74
C ILE A 469 34.86 -24.02 27.11
N ASN A 470 36.08 -23.94 27.63
CA ASN A 470 36.83 -25.13 28.06
C ASN A 470 36.21 -25.78 29.29
N SER A 471 36.63 -27.00 29.60
CA SER A 471 36.17 -27.72 30.80
C SER A 471 36.40 -26.88 32.06
N LEU A 472 35.37 -26.74 32.89
CA LEU A 472 35.33 -25.94 34.13
C LEU A 472 35.51 -24.41 33.93
N GLU A 473 35.51 -23.93 32.69
CA GLU A 473 35.52 -22.51 32.37
C GLU A 473 34.11 -21.90 32.50
N ARG A 474 34.05 -20.60 32.78
CA ARG A 474 32.83 -19.81 32.83
C ARG A 474 32.97 -18.56 31.98
N THR A 475 31.88 -18.16 31.33
CA THR A 475 31.85 -16.94 30.51
C THR A 475 30.46 -16.32 30.54
N ALA A 476 30.39 -15.00 30.32
CA ALA A 476 29.14 -14.29 30.13
C ALA A 476 28.85 -14.20 28.63
N ILE A 477 27.68 -14.68 28.21
CA ILE A 477 27.26 -14.64 26.82
C ILE A 477 26.25 -13.50 26.63
N PRO A 478 26.55 -12.50 25.78
CA PRO A 478 25.61 -11.44 25.45
C PRO A 478 24.41 -12.00 24.68
N THR A 479 23.23 -11.41 24.89
CA THR A 479 21.96 -11.89 24.33
C THR A 479 21.31 -10.88 23.38
N GLY A 480 21.77 -9.63 23.41
CA GLY A 480 21.13 -8.51 22.74
C GLY A 480 19.76 -8.12 23.32
N LEU A 481 19.34 -8.73 24.43
CA LEU A 481 18.06 -8.44 25.07
C LEU A 481 18.22 -7.31 26.09
N TYR A 482 17.29 -6.37 26.00
CA TYR A 482 17.06 -5.30 26.97
C TYR A 482 15.58 -5.40 27.36
N ILE A 483 15.28 -5.33 28.65
CA ILE A 483 13.91 -5.48 29.14
C ILE A 483 13.62 -4.44 30.21
N GLU A 484 12.40 -3.93 30.18
CA GLU A 484 11.80 -3.15 31.24
C GLU A 484 10.63 -3.95 31.79
N LEU A 485 10.69 -4.30 33.08
CA LEU A 485 9.64 -5.08 33.74
C LEU A 485 8.79 -4.15 34.62
N PRO A 486 7.47 -4.41 34.76
CA PRO A 486 6.66 -3.71 35.75
C PRO A 486 7.17 -3.96 37.17
N ILE A 487 6.99 -2.99 38.06
CA ILE A 487 7.27 -3.14 39.50
C ILE A 487 6.49 -4.35 40.05
N GLY A 488 7.16 -5.18 40.86
CA GLY A 488 6.60 -6.43 41.39
C GLY A 488 6.81 -7.65 40.49
N TYR A 489 7.52 -7.50 39.36
CA TYR A 489 7.93 -8.60 38.50
C TYR A 489 9.44 -8.63 38.32
N GLU A 490 9.99 -9.83 38.29
CA GLU A 490 11.38 -10.12 37.93
C GLU A 490 11.43 -11.07 36.73
N ALA A 491 12.51 -11.03 35.97
CA ALA A 491 12.80 -12.08 34.99
C ALA A 491 13.86 -13.03 35.55
N GLN A 492 13.60 -14.32 35.44
CA GLN A 492 14.47 -15.37 35.95
C GLN A 492 15.12 -16.12 34.79
N VAL A 493 16.42 -16.01 34.66
CA VAL A 493 17.24 -16.77 33.72
C VAL A 493 17.54 -18.14 34.32
N ARG A 494 17.07 -19.20 33.66
CA ARG A 494 17.19 -20.59 34.11
C ARG A 494 17.91 -21.43 33.06
N PRO A 495 18.62 -22.50 33.47
CA PRO A 495 19.24 -23.43 32.55
C PRO A 495 18.18 -24.21 31.76
N ARG A 496 18.54 -24.66 30.56
CA ARG A 496 17.74 -25.61 29.78
C ARG A 496 18.18 -27.02 30.18
N SER A 497 17.25 -27.83 30.67
CA SER A 497 17.53 -29.19 31.16
C SER A 497 18.25 -30.06 30.13
N GLY A 498 17.90 -29.92 28.85
CA GLY A 498 18.55 -30.64 27.75
C GLY A 498 20.03 -30.30 27.54
N LEU A 499 20.44 -29.03 27.71
CA LEU A 499 21.84 -28.61 27.55
C LEU A 499 22.69 -29.02 28.76
N ALA A 500 22.14 -28.88 29.97
CA ALA A 500 22.81 -29.29 31.18
C ALA A 500 23.12 -30.79 31.18
N ILE A 501 22.17 -31.63 30.75
CA ILE A 501 22.35 -33.08 30.71
C ILE A 501 23.21 -33.54 29.53
N LYS A 502 23.00 -32.98 28.33
CA LYS A 502 23.66 -33.49 27.11
C LYS A 502 25.05 -32.91 26.87
N GLN A 503 25.28 -31.66 27.27
CA GLN A 503 26.51 -30.93 26.97
C GLN A 503 27.23 -30.48 28.24
N GLY A 504 26.62 -30.56 29.43
CA GLY A 504 27.22 -30.04 30.66
C GLY A 504 27.23 -28.51 30.74
N LEU A 505 26.51 -27.81 29.86
CA LEU A 505 26.37 -26.35 29.92
C LEU A 505 25.31 -25.98 30.95
N SER A 506 25.71 -25.27 32.01
CA SER A 506 24.78 -24.81 33.06
C SER A 506 24.84 -23.29 33.24
N VAL A 507 23.72 -22.70 33.65
CA VAL A 507 23.65 -21.30 34.08
C VAL A 507 24.13 -21.22 35.51
N LEU A 508 25.24 -20.52 35.75
CA LEU A 508 25.95 -20.57 37.04
C LEU A 508 25.13 -19.93 38.17
N ASN A 509 24.42 -18.84 37.88
CA ASN A 509 23.66 -18.04 38.84
C ASN A 509 22.16 -18.39 38.86
N SER A 510 21.78 -19.64 38.55
CA SER A 510 20.36 -20.00 38.38
C SER A 510 19.56 -20.04 39.71
N PRO A 511 18.35 -19.43 39.77
CA PRO A 511 17.78 -18.54 38.76
C PRO A 511 18.52 -17.19 38.77
N GLY A 512 18.96 -16.75 37.59
CA GLY A 512 19.58 -15.45 37.42
C GLY A 512 18.51 -14.38 37.40
N THR A 513 18.38 -13.62 38.48
CA THR A 513 17.38 -12.56 38.62
C THR A 513 17.75 -11.32 37.81
N ILE A 514 16.79 -10.81 37.06
CA ILE A 514 16.82 -9.51 36.38
C ILE A 514 15.73 -8.65 37.02
N ASP A 515 16.17 -7.61 37.72
CA ASP A 515 15.31 -6.70 38.46
C ASP A 515 14.53 -5.76 37.52
N SER A 516 13.40 -5.25 38.01
CA SER A 516 12.53 -4.34 37.25
C SER A 516 13.14 -2.98 36.94
N ASP A 517 14.18 -2.57 37.67
CA ASP A 517 14.94 -1.34 37.48
C ASP A 517 16.24 -1.54 36.67
N TYR A 518 16.57 -2.78 36.28
CA TYR A 518 17.71 -3.05 35.41
C TYR A 518 17.42 -2.61 33.97
N ARG A 519 18.36 -1.89 33.34
CA ARG A 519 18.26 -1.40 31.94
C ARG A 519 19.46 -1.78 31.07
N GLY A 520 20.40 -2.53 31.62
CA GLY A 520 21.55 -3.03 30.86
C GLY A 520 21.18 -4.20 29.95
N GLU A 521 22.14 -4.63 29.14
CA GLU A 521 21.98 -5.86 28.35
C GLU A 521 21.88 -7.06 29.30
N ILE A 522 20.94 -7.97 29.05
CA ILE A 522 20.87 -9.24 29.75
C ILE A 522 22.00 -10.13 29.24
N GLN A 523 22.88 -10.56 30.12
CA GLN A 523 23.95 -11.52 29.82
C GLN A 523 23.70 -12.84 30.56
N VAL A 524 23.97 -13.96 29.91
CA VAL A 524 23.82 -15.29 30.51
C VAL A 524 25.19 -15.79 30.95
N ILE A 525 25.38 -15.93 32.26
CA ILE A 525 26.61 -16.49 32.82
C ILE A 525 26.51 -18.01 32.78
N VAL A 526 27.28 -18.62 31.89
CA VAL A 526 27.33 -20.08 31.73
C VAL A 526 28.64 -20.66 32.24
N ALA A 527 28.59 -21.91 32.65
CA ALA A 527 29.76 -22.72 32.95
C ALA A 527 29.70 -24.05 32.21
N ASN A 528 30.85 -24.51 31.73
CA ASN A 528 31.01 -25.84 31.17
C ASN A 528 31.40 -26.82 32.28
N LEU A 529 30.47 -27.68 32.67
CA LEU A 529 30.68 -28.74 33.67
C LEU A 529 31.05 -30.09 33.05
N SER A 530 31.21 -30.15 31.72
CA SER A 530 31.66 -31.35 31.02
C SER A 530 33.19 -31.42 30.92
N LYS A 531 33.70 -32.56 30.45
CA LYS A 531 35.14 -32.77 30.23
C LYS A 531 35.62 -32.21 28.89
N ASP A 532 34.70 -32.01 27.95
CA ASP A 532 35.01 -31.58 26.58
C ASP A 532 34.71 -30.08 26.40
N PRO A 533 35.43 -29.36 25.54
CA PRO A 533 35.10 -27.97 25.23
C PRO A 533 33.72 -27.84 24.57
N ILE A 534 32.94 -26.83 24.98
CA ILE A 534 31.64 -26.50 24.38
C ILE A 534 31.80 -25.30 23.47
N VAL A 535 31.26 -25.39 22.27
CA VAL A 535 31.29 -24.30 21.28
C VAL A 535 29.91 -23.66 21.21
N ILE A 536 29.84 -22.35 21.45
CA ILE A 536 28.63 -21.55 21.31
C ILE A 536 28.76 -20.67 20.08
N GLN A 537 27.77 -20.76 19.19
CA GLN A 537 27.62 -19.95 18.00
C GLN A 537 26.53 -18.90 18.18
N ASN A 538 26.56 -17.88 17.33
CA ASN A 538 25.51 -16.88 17.30
C ASN A 538 24.14 -17.51 17.03
N GLY A 539 23.13 -17.16 17.84
CA GLY A 539 21.78 -17.68 17.73
C GLY A 539 21.52 -19.01 18.46
N ASP A 540 22.56 -19.65 19.03
CA ASP A 540 22.40 -20.84 19.86
C ASP A 540 21.54 -20.54 21.06
N ARG A 541 20.72 -21.51 21.45
CA ARG A 541 19.84 -21.40 22.62
C ARG A 541 20.65 -21.77 23.85
N ILE A 542 20.85 -20.83 24.76
CA ILE A 542 21.81 -20.98 25.86
C ILE A 542 21.14 -21.04 27.24
N ALA A 543 19.97 -20.44 27.38
CA ALA A 543 19.18 -20.42 28.61
C ALA A 543 17.69 -20.28 28.28
N GLN A 544 16.84 -20.24 29.31
CA GLN A 544 15.43 -19.87 29.19
C GLN A 544 15.08 -18.79 30.22
N MET A 545 14.17 -17.90 29.89
CA MET A 545 13.71 -16.81 30.77
C MET A 545 12.27 -17.06 31.21
N VAL A 546 11.99 -16.98 32.50
CA VAL A 546 10.64 -17.05 33.07
C VAL A 546 10.34 -15.71 33.74
N ILE A 547 9.18 -15.12 33.47
CA ILE A 547 8.73 -13.94 34.20
C ILE A 547 7.99 -14.39 35.46
N ALA A 548 8.39 -13.86 36.62
CA ALA A 548 7.82 -14.21 37.91
C ALA A 548 7.41 -12.95 38.68
N LYS A 549 6.38 -13.07 39.52
CA LYS A 549 6.05 -12.04 40.52
C LYS A 549 6.92 -12.22 41.75
N TYR A 550 7.35 -11.12 42.35
CA TYR A 550 8.04 -11.12 43.65
C TYR A 550 7.28 -10.24 44.65
N GLU A 551 7.51 -10.51 45.94
CA GLU A 551 6.99 -9.74 47.06
C GLU A 551 8.15 -9.07 47.79
N GLN A 552 7.96 -7.84 48.25
CA GLN A 552 8.94 -7.16 49.12
C GLN A 552 8.52 -7.35 50.58
N ALA A 553 9.35 -8.06 51.34
CA ALA A 553 9.10 -8.26 52.76
C ALA A 553 9.35 -6.96 53.56
N ILE A 554 8.52 -6.73 54.57
CA ILE A 554 8.79 -5.72 55.61
C ILE A 554 9.59 -6.41 56.70
N TRP A 555 10.82 -5.95 56.92
CA TRP A 555 11.70 -6.48 57.95
C TRP A 555 11.35 -5.88 59.30
N GLN A 556 11.18 -6.73 60.32
CA GLN A 556 11.03 -6.32 61.72
C GLN A 556 12.18 -6.93 62.53
N GLU A 557 13.06 -6.07 63.05
CA GLU A 557 14.14 -6.48 63.95
C GLU A 557 13.58 -6.81 65.33
N VAL A 558 14.02 -7.92 65.92
CA VAL A 558 13.57 -8.40 67.24
C VAL A 558 14.74 -9.01 68.01
N ASP A 559 14.74 -8.87 69.34
CA ASP A 559 15.77 -9.46 70.21
C ASP A 559 15.65 -10.99 70.32
N MET A 560 14.44 -11.53 70.13
CA MET A 560 14.15 -12.96 70.17
C MET A 560 13.09 -13.34 69.13
N LEU A 561 13.33 -14.43 68.40
CA LEU A 561 12.35 -15.04 67.50
C LEU A 561 11.26 -15.79 68.30
N SER A 562 10.08 -15.94 67.71
CA SER A 562 9.01 -16.74 68.31
C SER A 562 9.36 -18.23 68.34
N ASN A 563 8.95 -18.93 69.40
CA ASN A 563 9.11 -20.37 69.50
C ASN A 563 8.19 -21.09 68.49
N THR A 564 8.70 -22.14 67.86
CA THR A 564 7.94 -23.06 67.00
C THR A 564 8.26 -24.49 67.39
N ASP A 565 7.35 -25.44 67.12
CA ASP A 565 7.55 -26.87 67.42
C ASP A 565 8.82 -27.45 66.79
N ARG A 566 9.32 -26.84 65.72
CA ARG A 566 10.56 -27.24 65.03
C ARG A 566 11.84 -26.70 65.69
N GLY A 567 11.77 -25.56 66.37
CA GLY A 567 12.90 -24.92 67.03
C GLY A 567 14.15 -24.80 66.13
N ILE A 568 15.31 -25.22 66.64
CA ILE A 568 16.63 -25.16 65.97
C ILE A 568 16.93 -26.47 65.18
N GLY A 569 15.92 -27.33 65.00
CA GLY A 569 16.06 -28.63 64.33
C GLY A 569 16.21 -28.53 62.82
N GLY A 570 17.35 -28.02 62.34
CA GLY A 570 17.93 -28.19 61.00
C GLY A 570 17.06 -27.91 59.76
N PHE A 571 17.67 -27.90 58.57
CA PHE A 571 16.93 -27.85 57.30
C PHE A 571 16.49 -29.27 56.90
N GLY A 572 15.18 -29.52 56.80
CA GLY A 572 14.62 -30.75 56.20
C GLY A 572 14.34 -31.93 57.14
N SER A 573 14.53 -31.82 58.46
CA SER A 573 14.19 -32.90 59.40
C SER A 573 12.76 -32.78 59.91
N THR A 574 11.79 -33.35 59.20
CA THR A 574 10.60 -33.94 59.84
C THR A 574 10.94 -35.40 60.17
N GLY A 575 11.96 -35.59 61.00
CA GLY A 575 12.41 -36.90 61.45
C GLY A 575 11.57 -37.33 62.65
N VAL A 576 10.67 -38.29 62.42
CA VAL A 576 9.85 -38.97 63.42
C VAL A 576 10.73 -39.53 64.54
N ASN A 577 10.52 -39.11 65.78
CA ASN A 577 10.92 -39.86 66.96
C ASN A 577 9.64 -40.32 67.68
N ASN A 578 9.40 -41.63 67.66
CA ASN A 578 8.57 -42.30 68.67
C ASN A 578 9.33 -42.35 70.01
#